data_AF-A0A8H4XHE3-F1
#
_entry.id   AF-A0A8H4XHE3-F1
#
_cell.length_a   1.000
_cell.length_b   1.000
_cell.length_c   1.000
_cell.angle_alpha   90.00
_cell.angle_beta   90.00
_cell.angle_gamma   90.00
#
_symmetry.space_group_name_H-M   'P 1'
#
loop_
_entity.id
_entity.type
_entity.pdbx_description
1 polymer ?
#
loop_
_entity_poly.entity_id
_entity_poly.type
_entity_poly.pdbx_seq_one_letter_code
_entity_poly.pdbx_strand_id
1 'polypeptide(L)'
;MVPEAGVVGSDGKQRVILTELGPGTMTVFYQGSFHTQVNPDSEAAAVAASFTSEDMGTALIANGAFALSNDTIARMFGQSIAGEDIDAVRHALPQGIVCMVDECLAKCGKEKSQV
;
A
#
# COMPACT_ATOMS: atom_id res chain seq x y z
N MET A 1 -1.46 -2.81 -8.21
CA MET A 1 -2.18 -3.91 -7.52
C MET A 1 -1.36 -5.18 -7.61
N VAL A 2 -1.31 -5.93 -6.52
CA VAL A 2 -0.89 -7.33 -6.48
C VAL A 2 -2.17 -8.18 -6.35
N PRO A 3 -2.53 -9.00 -7.35
CA PRO A 3 -3.66 -9.92 -7.26
C PRO A 3 -3.41 -10.98 -6.18
N GLU A 4 -4.46 -11.74 -5.83
CA GLU A 4 -4.47 -12.73 -4.74
C GLU A 4 -3.23 -13.65 -4.70
N ALA A 5 -2.94 -14.17 -3.51
CA ALA A 5 -1.70 -14.87 -3.19
C ALA A 5 -1.40 -16.03 -4.16
N GLY A 6 -0.29 -15.94 -4.89
CA GLY A 6 0.19 -16.98 -5.79
C GLY A 6 -0.08 -16.74 -7.28
N VAL A 7 -0.79 -15.67 -7.65
CA VAL A 7 -0.90 -15.28 -9.06
C VAL A 7 0.43 -14.68 -9.53
N VAL A 8 1.17 -15.47 -10.31
CA VAL A 8 2.48 -15.10 -10.86
C VAL A 8 2.39 -14.64 -12.32
N GLY A 9 3.39 -13.85 -12.74
CA GLY A 9 3.63 -13.50 -14.13
C GLY A 9 4.24 -14.65 -14.93
N SER A 10 4.47 -14.42 -16.23
CA SER A 10 5.16 -15.37 -17.11
C SER A 10 6.62 -15.63 -16.69
N ASP A 11 7.19 -14.75 -15.88
CA ASP A 11 8.52 -14.86 -15.28
C ASP A 11 8.53 -15.63 -13.95
N GLY A 12 7.37 -16.15 -13.50
CA GLY A 12 7.21 -16.87 -12.25
C GLY A 12 7.29 -15.99 -11.00
N LYS A 13 7.36 -14.66 -11.13
CA LYS A 13 7.36 -13.74 -9.99
C LYS A 13 5.95 -13.30 -9.65
N GLN A 14 5.75 -12.84 -8.41
CA GLN A 14 4.47 -12.27 -7.99
C GLN A 14 4.05 -11.19 -8.99
N ARG A 15 2.85 -11.33 -9.55
CA ARG A 15 2.36 -10.40 -10.55
C ARG A 15 2.11 -9.04 -9.91
N VAL A 16 2.61 -7.98 -10.53
CA VAL A 16 2.30 -6.60 -10.17
C VAL A 16 1.62 -5.95 -11.37
N ILE A 17 0.38 -5.49 -11.18
CA ILE A 17 -0.40 -4.78 -12.19
C ILE A 17 -0.30 -3.28 -11.91
N LEU A 18 0.18 -2.54 -12.90
CA LEU A 18 0.17 -1.08 -12.93
C LEU A 18 -0.88 -0.61 -13.95
N THR A 19 -1.67 0.38 -13.58
CA THR A 19 -2.64 1.02 -14.47
C THR A 19 -2.74 2.50 -14.14
N GLU A 20 -2.95 3.32 -15.17
CA GLU A 20 -3.35 4.71 -15.03
C GLU A 20 -4.87 4.79 -15.13
N LEU A 21 -5.48 5.64 -14.31
CA LEU A 21 -6.93 5.85 -14.26
C LEU A 21 -7.22 7.31 -14.58
N GLY A 22 -8.10 7.54 -15.56
CA GLY A 22 -8.62 8.85 -15.91
C GLY A 22 -10.11 9.00 -15.58
N PRO A 23 -10.71 10.17 -15.87
CA PRO A 23 -12.14 10.39 -15.69
C PRO A 23 -12.99 9.34 -16.41
N GLY A 24 -13.96 8.76 -15.72
CA GLY A 24 -14.87 7.75 -16.28
C GLY A 24 -14.26 6.34 -16.42
N THR A 25 -13.04 6.11 -15.94
CA THR A 25 -12.42 4.78 -15.91
C THR A 25 -12.77 4.04 -14.62
N MET A 26 -12.78 2.71 -14.69
CA MET A 26 -13.01 1.83 -13.55
C MET A 26 -11.97 0.71 -13.54
N THR A 27 -11.53 0.35 -12.35
CA THR A 27 -10.72 -0.85 -12.11
C THR A 27 -11.39 -1.69 -11.02
N VAL A 28 -11.28 -3.00 -11.13
CA VAL A 28 -11.83 -3.95 -10.15
C VAL A 28 -10.72 -4.42 -9.25
N PHE A 29 -10.87 -4.26 -7.93
CA PHE A 29 -9.98 -4.86 -6.93
C PHE A 29 -10.63 -6.11 -6.33
N TYR A 30 -10.04 -7.27 -6.60
CA TYR A 30 -10.53 -8.53 -6.05
C TYR A 30 -10.29 -8.59 -4.54
N GLN A 31 -11.16 -9.32 -3.82
CA GLN A 31 -10.97 -9.57 -2.40
C GLN A 31 -9.60 -10.25 -2.18
N GLY A 32 -8.86 -9.77 -1.18
CA GLY A 32 -7.51 -10.26 -0.89
C GLY A 32 -6.41 -9.70 -1.80
N SER A 33 -6.73 -8.88 -2.81
CA SER A 33 -5.72 -8.14 -3.55
C SER A 33 -5.18 -6.96 -2.73
N PHE A 34 -3.90 -6.64 -2.91
CA PHE A 34 -3.27 -5.47 -2.30
C PHE A 34 -3.10 -4.40 -3.38
N HIS A 35 -3.37 -3.14 -3.08
CA HIS A 35 -3.10 -2.06 -4.01
C HIS A 35 -2.63 -0.81 -3.30
N THR A 36 -1.90 0.01 -4.05
CA THR A 36 -1.63 1.40 -3.76
C THR A 36 -2.22 2.22 -4.89
N GLN A 37 -2.69 3.42 -4.57
CA GLN A 37 -3.16 4.39 -5.55
C GLN A 37 -2.55 5.74 -5.19
N VAL A 38 -2.05 6.44 -6.20
CA VAL A 38 -1.44 7.76 -6.07
C VAL A 38 -2.06 8.69 -7.10
N ASN A 39 -2.34 9.93 -6.71
CA ASN A 39 -2.61 11.02 -7.64
C ASN A 39 -1.28 11.73 -7.93
N PRO A 40 -0.67 11.54 -9.11
CA PRO A 40 0.63 12.14 -9.44
C PRO A 40 0.53 13.61 -9.89
N ASP A 41 -0.69 14.14 -10.01
CA ASP A 41 -0.97 15.48 -10.53
C ASP A 41 -1.24 16.49 -9.42
N SER A 42 -1.01 17.78 -9.73
CA SER A 42 -1.25 18.88 -8.80
C SER A 42 -2.73 19.15 -8.56
N GLU A 43 -3.56 18.76 -9.52
CA GLU A 43 -5.00 18.98 -9.51
C GLU A 43 -5.71 17.94 -8.64
N ALA A 44 -6.86 18.36 -8.09
CA ALA A 44 -7.67 17.46 -7.29
C ALA A 44 -8.26 16.35 -8.16
N ALA A 45 -8.09 15.10 -7.72
CA ALA A 45 -8.73 13.93 -8.29
C ALA A 45 -9.70 13.32 -7.27
N ALA A 46 -10.87 12.89 -7.74
CA ALA A 46 -11.86 12.21 -6.92
C ALA A 46 -12.04 10.77 -7.43
N VAL A 47 -12.15 9.82 -6.49
CA VAL A 47 -12.45 8.42 -6.78
C VAL A 47 -13.63 8.00 -5.90
N ALA A 48 -14.53 7.19 -6.48
CA ALA A 48 -15.58 6.51 -5.74
C ALA A 48 -15.24 5.02 -5.70
N ALA A 49 -15.26 4.44 -4.50
CA ALA A 49 -15.07 3.01 -4.30
C ALA A 49 -16.41 2.39 -3.86
N SER A 50 -16.72 1.22 -4.41
CA SER A 50 -17.84 0.39 -4.00
C SER A 50 -17.32 -1.00 -3.66
N PHE A 51 -17.94 -1.64 -2.67
CA PHE A 51 -17.53 -2.93 -2.17
C PHE A 51 -18.75 -3.85 -2.16
N THR A 52 -18.50 -5.15 -2.37
CA THR A 52 -19.56 -6.16 -2.51
C THR A 52 -20.07 -6.70 -1.17
N SER A 53 -19.60 -6.18 -0.04
CA SER A 53 -19.97 -6.59 1.33
C SER A 53 -20.37 -5.37 2.13
N GLU A 54 -21.41 -5.48 2.96
CA GLU A 54 -21.81 -4.43 3.91
C GLU A 54 -20.79 -4.25 5.04
N ASP A 55 -20.09 -5.33 5.40
CA ASP A 55 -18.99 -5.32 6.36
C ASP A 55 -17.66 -5.48 5.61
N MET A 56 -17.20 -4.39 5.03
CA MET A 56 -15.97 -4.32 4.27
C MET A 56 -14.81 -3.87 5.16
N GLY A 57 -13.78 -4.72 5.28
CA GLY A 57 -12.54 -4.35 5.96
C GLY A 57 -11.52 -3.75 4.99
N THR A 58 -10.78 -2.73 5.44
CA THR A 58 -9.55 -2.27 4.78
C THR A 58 -8.34 -2.75 5.57
N ALA A 59 -7.43 -3.48 4.93
CA ALA A 59 -6.20 -3.95 5.56
C ALA A 59 -5.01 -3.05 5.18
N LEU A 60 -4.37 -2.45 6.19
CA LEU A 60 -3.07 -1.80 6.03
C LEU A 60 -1.98 -2.87 6.10
N ILE A 61 -1.57 -3.40 4.96
CA ILE A 61 -0.71 -4.58 4.88
C ILE A 61 0.60 -4.41 5.66
N ALA A 62 1.28 -3.27 5.51
CA ALA A 62 2.52 -3.01 6.23
C ALA A 62 2.28 -2.93 7.75
N ASN A 63 1.29 -2.15 8.21
CA ASN A 63 0.94 -2.04 9.62
C ASN A 63 0.56 -3.40 10.23
N GLY A 64 -0.24 -4.20 9.53
CA GLY A 64 -0.63 -5.53 9.96
C GLY A 64 0.54 -6.50 10.05
N ALA A 65 1.44 -6.49 9.06
CA ALA A 65 2.65 -7.31 9.07
C ALA A 65 3.60 -6.93 10.22
N PHE A 66 3.79 -5.63 10.44
CA PHE A 66 4.69 -5.12 11.49
C PHE A 66 4.08 -5.07 12.89
N ALA A 67 2.79 -5.39 13.04
CA ALA A 67 2.15 -5.61 14.35
C ALA A 67 2.57 -6.93 15.01
N LEU A 68 3.18 -7.84 14.24
CA LEU A 68 3.73 -9.09 14.75
C LEU A 68 5.01 -8.86 15.58
N SER A 69 5.38 -9.87 16.37
CA SER A 69 6.60 -9.80 17.19
C SER A 69 7.86 -9.70 16.35
N ASN A 70 8.90 -9.05 16.89
CA ASN A 70 10.21 -8.92 16.22
C ASN A 70 10.78 -10.28 15.81
N ASP A 71 10.61 -11.31 16.64
CA ASP A 71 11.02 -12.68 16.32
C ASP A 71 10.29 -13.25 15.10
N THR A 72 8.97 -13.02 14.99
CA THR A 72 8.18 -13.46 13.84
C THR A 72 8.61 -12.74 12.56
N ILE A 73 8.78 -11.43 12.62
CA ILE A 73 9.20 -10.61 11.49
C ILE A 73 10.61 -11.02 11.07
N ALA A 74 11.56 -11.11 12.01
CA ALA A 74 12.92 -11.57 11.73
C ALA A 74 12.91 -12.94 11.02
N ARG A 75 12.06 -13.90 11.43
CA ARG A 75 11.91 -15.20 10.74
C ARG A 75 11.40 -15.05 9.31
N MET A 76 10.42 -14.17 9.04
CA MET A 76 9.94 -13.90 7.68
C MET A 76 11.05 -13.37 6.77
N PHE A 77 11.98 -12.59 7.32
CA PHE A 77 13.17 -12.10 6.62
C PHE A 77 14.38 -13.05 6.71
N GLY A 78 14.19 -14.33 7.08
CA GLY A 78 15.27 -15.31 7.13
C GLY A 78 16.35 -15.01 8.17
N GLN A 79 15.97 -14.34 9.26
CA GLN A 79 16.84 -13.88 10.36
C GLN A 79 17.93 -12.90 9.90
N SER A 80 17.69 -12.18 8.80
CA SER A 80 18.69 -11.26 8.21
C SER A 80 18.59 -9.80 8.68
N ILE A 81 17.60 -9.48 9.51
CA ILE A 81 17.35 -8.11 10.00
C ILE A 81 17.39 -8.07 11.53
N ALA A 82 17.95 -7.01 12.09
CA ALA A 82 18.03 -6.83 13.53
C ALA A 82 16.68 -6.37 14.11
N GLY A 83 16.45 -6.66 15.39
CA GLY A 83 15.24 -6.21 16.09
C GLY A 83 15.08 -4.69 16.11
N GLU A 84 16.19 -3.97 16.23
CA GLU A 84 16.21 -2.50 16.19
C GLU A 84 15.75 -1.93 14.84
N ASP A 85 16.10 -2.58 13.72
CA ASP A 85 15.64 -2.18 12.39
C ASP A 85 14.14 -2.42 12.22
N ILE A 86 13.63 -3.53 12.76
CA ILE A 86 12.19 -3.84 12.77
C ILE A 86 11.43 -2.76 13.53
N ASP A 87 11.94 -2.37 14.71
CA ASP A 87 11.35 -1.32 15.53
C ASP A 87 11.41 0.03 14.80
N ALA A 88 12.53 0.36 14.16
CA ALA A 88 12.67 1.59 13.39
C ALA A 88 11.61 1.68 12.26
N VAL A 89 11.42 0.60 11.49
CA VAL A 89 10.38 0.55 10.45
C VAL A 89 9.00 0.69 11.07
N ARG A 90 8.70 -0.02 12.16
CA ARG A 90 7.39 0.04 12.83
C ARG A 90 7.02 1.46 13.24
N HIS A 91 7.97 2.23 13.78
CA HIS A 91 7.74 3.63 14.16
C HIS A 91 7.60 4.58 12.96
N ALA A 92 8.21 4.24 11.82
CA ALA A 92 8.11 5.01 10.59
C ALA A 92 6.81 4.75 9.81
N LEU A 93 6.06 3.69 10.15
CA LEU A 93 4.82 3.38 9.46
C LEU A 93 3.75 4.47 9.69
N PRO A 94 3.03 4.87 8.63
CA PRO A 94 1.97 5.85 8.73
C PRO A 94 0.82 5.29 9.58
N GLN A 95 0.21 6.17 10.38
CA GLN A 95 -0.92 5.80 11.25
C GLN A 95 -2.26 5.71 10.49
N GLY A 96 -2.32 6.24 9.27
CA GLY A 96 -3.53 6.31 8.45
C GLY A 96 -3.43 5.59 7.11
N ILE A 97 -4.57 5.49 6.41
CA ILE A 97 -4.69 4.89 5.07
C ILE A 97 -4.01 5.76 3.99
N VAL A 98 -3.99 7.07 4.19
CA VAL A 98 -3.41 8.02 3.23
C VAL A 98 -1.98 8.33 3.61
N CYS A 99 -1.08 8.15 2.66
CA CYS A 99 0.32 8.50 2.79
C CYS A 99 0.64 9.63 1.80
N MET A 100 1.35 10.65 2.26
CA MET A 100 1.86 11.69 1.37
C MET A 100 3.13 11.18 0.69
N VAL A 101 3.20 11.35 -0.63
CA VAL A 101 4.38 10.99 -1.43
C VAL A 101 5.25 12.24 -1.58
N ASP A 102 6.44 12.22 -0.99
CA ASP A 102 7.35 13.38 -0.94
C ASP A 102 7.70 13.91 -2.33
N GLU A 103 7.88 13.01 -3.28
CA GLU A 103 8.12 13.36 -4.69
C GLU A 103 6.94 14.11 -5.30
N CYS A 104 5.70 13.73 -4.98
CA CYS A 104 4.49 14.43 -5.45
C CYS A 104 4.38 15.80 -4.80
N LEU A 105 4.68 15.92 -3.50
CA LEU A 105 4.67 17.19 -2.78
C LEU A 105 5.69 18.18 -3.36
N ALA A 106 6.92 17.71 -3.58
CA ALA A 106 7.97 18.52 -4.21
C ALA A 106 7.58 18.96 -5.62
N LYS A 107 7.07 18.04 -6.45
CA LYS A 107 6.59 18.34 -7.81
C LYS A 107 5.47 19.39 -7.82
N CYS A 108 4.54 19.29 -6.87
CA CYS A 108 3.36 20.14 -6.81
C CYS A 108 3.56 21.42 -5.99
N GLY A 109 4.76 21.64 -5.41
CA GLY A 109 5.03 22.78 -4.53
C GLY A 109 4.16 22.81 -3.26
N LYS A 110 3.76 21.63 -2.75
CA LYS A 110 2.89 21.49 -1.58
C LYS A 110 3.71 21.00 -0.39
N GLU A 111 3.36 21.48 0.82
CA GLU A 111 3.96 20.99 2.05
C GLU A 111 3.20 19.77 2.60
N LYS A 112 3.87 18.95 3.43
CA LYS A 112 3.21 17.88 4.18
C LYS A 112 2.20 18.50 5.14
N SER A 113 0.91 18.24 4.95
CA SER A 113 -0.09 18.59 5.96
C SER A 113 0.16 17.73 7.20
N GLN A 114 0.30 18.35 8.38
CA GLN A 114 0.35 17.64 9.65
C GLN A 114 -1.06 17.18 10.00
N VAL A 115 -1.38 15.91 9.75
CA VAL A 115 -2.53 15.22 10.33
C VAL A 115 -2.04 13.93 10.95
#